data_AF-A0A7V3K1T1-F1
#
_entry.id   AF-A0A7V3K1T1-F1
#
_cell.length_a   1.000
_cell.length_b   1.000
_cell.length_c   1.000
_cell.angle_alpha   90.00
_cell.angle_beta   90.00
_cell.angle_gamma   90.00
#
_symmetry.space_group_name_H-M   'P 1'
#
loop_
_entity.id
_entity.type
_entity.pdbx_description
1 polymer ?
#
loop_
_entity_poly.entity_id
_entity_poly.type
_entity_poly.pdbx_seq_one_letter_code
_entity_poly.pdbx_strand_id
1 'polypeptide(L)'
;MPVPRRGLQHQGGGLGRAAAAAAGLLPGGGGQRHRGGGYERPEPPDAVRRQPGDGGVTRVEPRTALTDTDRKLLIGLALTLVLVLVLGVVILAEPTRLTRTEAAFTRAAVARGEELFATHCATCHGPEGRGDGKTPAPGLNNRAFLEGATDADIQETITYGRPGTRMRAFGLQRGGPLGDQQIQDLVAFIRHWEAVAEVLPTPTPQVDPEALYASRCVQCHGLTGEGTAALPLALRAHAYLDQATEAAMRAQIQEGKPAIGMPACAPDLNEVQVDALVAFLQGWRASLPPLVDGETLYRRYCAVCHGAEGQGTALAPVDLRSAAAQSGEEALRRAIVEGRGAMPPWGWEAGGPLSREQVEALVQVLRRWGGAEPGPTPPAPDALRGAALFARHCASCHGDLGEGGAIVERAIRSAEVLDRTTPERLRSLLETGLPGRAMPAFKGVLSEQDVRDLLALFQKWKWALLFER
;
A
#
# COMPACT_ATOMS: atom_id res chain seq x y z
N MET A 1 36.26 -14.84 -16.96
CA MET A 1 35.26 -15.94 -17.10
C MET A 1 33.84 -15.37 -17.01
N PRO A 2 33.19 -15.00 -18.12
CA PRO A 2 31.75 -14.76 -18.15
C PRO A 2 30.99 -15.90 -18.86
N VAL A 3 29.84 -16.31 -18.31
CA VAL A 3 28.94 -17.31 -18.93
C VAL A 3 27.88 -16.57 -19.77
N PRO A 4 27.59 -16.99 -21.01
CA PRO A 4 26.68 -16.26 -21.89
C PRO A 4 25.20 -16.57 -21.62
N ARG A 5 24.33 -15.55 -21.79
CA ARG A 5 22.88 -15.73 -21.87
C ARG A 5 22.50 -16.35 -23.21
N ARG A 6 21.78 -17.48 -23.20
CA ARG A 6 21.13 -18.05 -24.39
C ARG A 6 19.78 -17.36 -24.61
N GLY A 7 19.63 -16.69 -25.75
CA GLY A 7 18.31 -16.36 -26.27
C GLY A 7 17.74 -17.55 -27.05
N LEU A 8 16.41 -17.71 -27.03
CA LEU A 8 15.68 -18.54 -27.97
C LEU A 8 14.56 -17.70 -28.59
N GLN A 9 14.54 -17.70 -29.91
CA GLN A 9 13.54 -17.01 -30.73
C GLN A 9 12.31 -17.90 -30.88
N HIS A 10 11.12 -17.31 -30.91
CA HIS A 10 9.97 -17.92 -31.59
C HIS A 10 9.27 -16.85 -32.43
N GLN A 11 9.12 -17.15 -33.72
CA GLN A 11 8.32 -16.36 -34.65
C GLN A 11 6.94 -17.01 -34.86
N GLY A 12 5.95 -16.19 -35.19
CA GLY A 12 4.90 -16.55 -36.14
C GLY A 12 3.60 -17.09 -35.55
N GLY A 13 2.48 -16.47 -35.93
CA GLY A 13 1.13 -16.99 -35.68
C GLY A 13 0.16 -15.96 -35.12
N GLY A 14 -0.18 -14.92 -35.89
CA GLY A 14 -1.31 -14.05 -35.55
C GLY A 14 -2.65 -14.67 -35.98
N LEU A 15 -3.74 -14.20 -35.38
CA LEU A 15 -4.97 -13.75 -36.07
C LEU A 15 -5.94 -13.18 -35.02
N GLY A 16 -6.63 -12.09 -35.37
CA GLY A 16 -7.43 -11.30 -34.43
C GLY A 16 -8.80 -11.89 -34.10
N ARG A 17 -9.33 -11.57 -32.92
CA ARG A 17 -10.74 -11.79 -32.58
C ARG A 17 -11.56 -10.55 -32.91
N ALA A 18 -12.23 -10.57 -34.06
CA ALA A 18 -13.35 -9.67 -34.34
C ALA A 18 -14.65 -10.25 -33.74
N ALA A 19 -15.54 -9.36 -33.29
CA ALA A 19 -16.88 -9.75 -32.87
C ALA A 19 -17.80 -9.99 -34.08
N ALA A 20 -18.76 -10.90 -33.95
CA ALA A 20 -19.93 -10.97 -34.82
C ALA A 20 -21.08 -11.71 -34.11
N ALA A 21 -22.31 -11.23 -34.33
CA ALA A 21 -23.55 -11.92 -33.97
C ALA A 21 -24.23 -12.47 -35.23
N ALA A 22 -24.92 -13.61 -35.09
CA ALA A 22 -25.92 -14.16 -36.01
C ALA A 22 -26.68 -15.25 -35.20
N ALA A 23 -28.00 -15.40 -35.16
CA ALA A 23 -29.11 -15.04 -36.05
C ALA A 23 -29.10 -15.78 -37.41
N GLY A 24 -29.89 -16.84 -37.53
CA GLY A 24 -30.38 -17.29 -38.84
C GLY A 24 -30.59 -18.79 -39.08
N LEU A 25 -31.85 -19.11 -39.39
CA LEU A 25 -32.27 -19.87 -40.59
C LEU A 25 -32.30 -21.41 -40.60
N LEU A 26 -33.48 -21.89 -40.97
CA LEU A 26 -33.79 -23.20 -41.53
C LEU A 26 -33.08 -23.39 -42.88
N PRO A 27 -32.92 -24.65 -43.32
CA PRO A 27 -33.46 -24.99 -44.64
C PRO A 27 -34.22 -26.33 -44.65
N GLY A 28 -35.17 -26.45 -45.57
CA GLY A 28 -35.74 -27.74 -45.98
C GLY A 28 -35.20 -28.19 -47.33
N GLY A 29 -35.48 -29.43 -47.72
CA GLY A 29 -35.39 -29.86 -49.12
C GLY A 29 -34.87 -31.28 -49.36
N GLY A 30 -35.47 -31.94 -50.36
CA GLY A 30 -34.81 -32.99 -51.14
C GLY A 30 -34.93 -34.42 -50.61
N GLY A 31 -35.94 -35.16 -51.09
CA GLY A 31 -35.89 -36.63 -51.08
C GLY A 31 -35.26 -37.16 -52.37
N GLN A 32 -34.74 -38.40 -52.34
CA GLN A 32 -34.58 -39.22 -53.55
C GLN A 32 -34.66 -40.73 -53.24
N ARG A 33 -34.85 -41.50 -54.30
CA ARG A 33 -35.26 -42.92 -54.31
C ARG A 33 -34.04 -43.84 -54.24
N HIS A 34 -34.21 -45.11 -53.86
CA HIS A 34 -34.17 -46.27 -54.78
C HIS A 34 -34.31 -47.64 -54.08
N ARG A 35 -34.98 -48.58 -54.80
CA ARG A 35 -34.82 -50.07 -54.88
C ARG A 35 -34.45 -50.87 -53.60
N GLY A 36 -35.01 -52.04 -53.31
CA GLY A 36 -35.95 -52.90 -54.07
C GLY A 36 -35.54 -54.38 -53.98
N GLY A 37 -36.49 -55.28 -53.73
CA GLY A 37 -36.27 -56.75 -53.69
C GLY A 37 -37.60 -57.51 -53.51
N GLY A 38 -37.79 -58.59 -54.29
CA GLY A 38 -38.90 -59.56 -54.11
C GLY A 38 -38.54 -60.62 -53.05
N TYR A 39 -39.27 -61.72 -52.85
CA TYR A 39 -40.45 -62.29 -53.53
C TYR A 39 -41.68 -62.28 -52.57
N GLU A 40 -42.85 -62.92 -52.74
CA GLU A 40 -43.34 -64.02 -53.61
C GLU A 40 -44.86 -63.82 -53.90
N ARG A 41 -45.60 -64.88 -54.28
CA ARG A 41 -47.07 -65.02 -54.20
C ARG A 41 -47.44 -66.39 -53.63
N PRO A 42 -48.58 -66.48 -52.93
CA PRO A 42 -49.47 -67.64 -53.03
C PRO A 42 -50.74 -67.30 -53.84
N GLU A 43 -51.35 -68.33 -54.42
CA GLU A 43 -52.55 -68.27 -55.25
C GLU A 43 -53.87 -68.16 -54.44
N PRO A 44 -54.99 -67.72 -55.06
CA PRO A 44 -56.24 -67.46 -54.34
C PRO A 44 -57.16 -68.70 -54.27
N PRO A 45 -57.86 -68.94 -53.15
CA PRO A 45 -59.01 -69.84 -53.11
C PRO A 45 -60.32 -69.11 -53.46
N ASP A 46 -60.89 -69.52 -54.60
CA ASP A 46 -62.30 -69.60 -54.96
C ASP A 46 -63.33 -68.53 -54.52
N ALA A 47 -63.92 -67.91 -55.53
CA ALA A 47 -65.09 -67.05 -55.41
C ALA A 47 -66.37 -67.83 -55.02
N VAL A 48 -66.66 -67.92 -53.72
CA VAL A 48 -67.95 -68.44 -53.23
C VAL A 48 -69.06 -67.40 -53.44
N ARG A 49 -69.83 -67.61 -54.51
CA ARG A 49 -71.09 -66.93 -54.83
C ARG A 49 -72.06 -66.93 -53.65
N ARG A 50 -72.54 -65.76 -53.21
CA ARG A 50 -73.75 -65.63 -52.37
C ARG A 50 -74.78 -64.69 -53.00
N GLN A 51 -76.04 -64.97 -52.70
CA GLN A 51 -77.24 -64.46 -53.36
C GLN A 51 -77.64 -63.04 -52.90
N PRO A 52 -78.47 -62.31 -53.67
CA PRO A 52 -79.08 -61.07 -53.19
C PRO A 52 -80.10 -61.39 -52.08
N GLY A 53 -79.93 -60.77 -50.92
CA GLY A 53 -80.74 -61.04 -49.73
C GLY A 53 -80.85 -59.85 -48.80
N ASP A 54 -81.98 -59.16 -48.93
CA ASP A 54 -82.69 -58.30 -47.97
C ASP A 54 -82.01 -57.09 -47.29
N GLY A 55 -82.81 -56.05 -47.09
CA GLY A 55 -82.44 -54.77 -46.49
C GLY A 55 -82.29 -54.81 -44.97
N GLY A 56 -81.41 -55.67 -44.46
CA GLY A 56 -81.10 -55.75 -43.04
C GLY A 56 -80.20 -54.61 -42.58
N VAL A 57 -80.78 -53.57 -41.95
CA VAL A 57 -80.01 -52.63 -41.12
C VAL A 57 -79.36 -53.44 -39.99
N THR A 58 -78.07 -53.72 -40.11
CA THR A 58 -77.29 -54.32 -39.02
C THR A 58 -77.20 -53.30 -37.90
N ARG A 59 -78.14 -53.40 -36.95
CA ARG A 59 -78.03 -52.73 -35.66
C ARG A 59 -76.70 -53.17 -35.04
N VAL A 60 -75.72 -52.27 -35.08
CA VAL A 60 -74.50 -52.41 -34.30
C VAL A 60 -74.93 -52.29 -32.84
N GLU A 61 -75.16 -53.44 -32.21
CA GLU A 61 -75.39 -53.54 -30.77
C GLU A 61 -74.26 -52.77 -30.07
N PRO A 62 -74.57 -51.77 -29.22
CA PRO A 62 -73.52 -51.05 -28.53
C PRO A 62 -72.73 -52.04 -27.68
N ARG A 63 -71.39 -52.00 -27.78
CA ARG A 63 -70.48 -52.76 -26.91
C ARG A 63 -70.62 -52.27 -25.46
N THR A 64 -71.60 -52.79 -24.73
CA THR A 64 -71.92 -52.41 -23.35
C THR A 64 -71.06 -53.12 -22.31
N ALA A 65 -70.45 -54.25 -22.67
CA ALA A 65 -69.56 -55.03 -21.79
C ALA A 65 -68.10 -54.94 -22.25
N LEU A 66 -67.22 -54.41 -21.38
CA LEU A 66 -65.77 -54.45 -21.58
C LEU A 66 -65.26 -55.89 -21.55
N THR A 67 -64.39 -56.25 -22.50
CA THR A 67 -63.69 -57.53 -22.51
C THR A 67 -62.62 -57.58 -21.42
N ASP A 68 -62.13 -58.78 -21.09
CA ASP A 68 -61.04 -58.97 -20.12
C ASP A 68 -59.75 -58.22 -20.54
N THR A 69 -59.48 -58.16 -21.85
CA THR A 69 -58.38 -57.35 -22.42
C THR A 69 -58.58 -55.86 -22.16
N ASP A 70 -59.79 -55.33 -22.39
CA ASP A 70 -60.09 -53.90 -22.16
C ASP A 70 -59.94 -53.53 -20.67
N ARG A 71 -60.36 -54.42 -19.76
CA ARG A 71 -60.18 -54.24 -18.31
C ARG A 71 -58.69 -54.19 -17.92
N LYS A 72 -57.88 -55.11 -18.45
CA LYS A 72 -56.42 -55.14 -18.22
C LYS A 72 -55.73 -53.90 -18.77
N LEU A 73 -56.14 -53.41 -19.94
CA LEU A 73 -55.63 -52.16 -20.52
C LEU A 73 -56.01 -50.93 -19.69
N LEU A 74 -57.25 -50.83 -19.20
CA LEU A 74 -57.66 -49.74 -18.32
C LEU A 74 -56.91 -49.76 -16.97
N ILE A 75 -56.67 -50.93 -16.38
CA ILE A 75 -55.85 -51.06 -15.16
C ILE A 75 -54.42 -50.60 -15.44
N GLY A 76 -53.81 -51.04 -16.56
CA GLY A 76 -52.48 -50.61 -16.98
C GLY A 76 -52.37 -49.09 -17.21
N LEU A 77 -53.37 -48.49 -17.87
CA LEU A 77 -53.45 -47.05 -18.07
C LEU A 77 -53.61 -46.30 -16.74
N ALA A 78 -54.51 -46.76 -15.86
CA ALA A 78 -54.71 -46.15 -14.55
C ALA A 78 -53.43 -46.20 -13.68
N LEU A 79 -52.75 -47.35 -13.64
CA LEU A 79 -51.46 -47.49 -12.95
C LEU A 79 -50.37 -46.60 -13.56
N THR A 80 -50.34 -46.46 -14.88
CA THR A 80 -49.40 -45.57 -15.58
C THR A 80 -49.68 -44.10 -15.25
N LEU A 81 -50.95 -43.67 -15.25
CA LEU A 81 -51.35 -42.31 -14.87
C LEU A 81 -51.07 -42.03 -13.39
N VAL A 82 -51.27 -42.99 -12.50
CA VAL A 82 -50.89 -42.88 -11.07
C VAL A 82 -49.37 -42.77 -10.93
N LEU A 83 -48.58 -43.57 -11.66
CA LEU A 83 -47.12 -43.48 -11.63
C LEU A 83 -46.62 -42.12 -12.16
N VAL A 84 -47.19 -41.61 -13.25
CA VAL A 84 -46.88 -40.29 -13.80
C VAL A 84 -47.28 -39.17 -12.83
N LEU A 85 -48.42 -39.29 -12.15
CA LEU A 85 -48.86 -38.35 -11.13
C LEU A 85 -47.91 -38.34 -9.92
N VAL A 86 -47.55 -39.52 -9.40
CA VAL A 86 -46.60 -39.66 -8.27
C VAL A 86 -45.23 -39.12 -8.65
N LEU A 87 -44.71 -39.46 -9.83
CA LEU A 87 -43.42 -38.96 -10.31
C LEU A 87 -43.45 -37.44 -10.55
N GLY A 88 -44.56 -36.91 -11.06
CA GLY A 88 -44.78 -35.46 -11.19
C GLY A 88 -44.78 -34.75 -9.83
N VAL A 89 -45.47 -35.32 -8.82
CA VAL A 89 -45.44 -34.80 -7.45
C VAL A 89 -44.03 -34.85 -6.84
N VAL A 90 -43.28 -35.93 -7.08
CA VAL A 90 -41.87 -36.04 -6.64
C VAL A 90 -41.00 -34.99 -7.31
N ILE A 91 -41.08 -34.83 -8.64
CA ILE A 91 -40.31 -33.81 -9.40
C ILE A 91 -40.64 -32.39 -8.92
N LEU A 92 -41.89 -32.10 -8.61
CA LEU A 92 -42.31 -30.80 -8.07
C LEU A 92 -41.88 -30.58 -6.60
N ALA A 93 -41.80 -31.65 -5.79
CA ALA A 93 -41.37 -31.58 -4.40
C ALA A 93 -39.85 -31.54 -4.24
N GLU A 94 -39.09 -32.17 -5.14
CA GLU A 94 -37.64 -32.37 -4.99
C GLU A 94 -36.83 -31.07 -4.79
N PRO A 95 -37.08 -29.96 -5.52
CA PRO A 95 -36.39 -28.69 -5.26
C PRO A 95 -36.57 -28.19 -3.81
N THR A 96 -37.77 -28.37 -3.24
CA THR A 96 -38.04 -28.00 -1.84
C THR A 96 -37.40 -28.97 -0.85
N ARG A 97 -37.23 -30.25 -1.22
CA ARG A 97 -36.53 -31.24 -0.41
C ARG A 97 -35.02 -30.95 -0.38
N LEU A 98 -34.43 -30.67 -1.54
CA LEU A 98 -33.01 -30.35 -1.70
C LEU A 98 -32.65 -29.08 -0.90
N THR A 99 -33.35 -27.97 -1.13
CA THR A 99 -33.11 -26.71 -0.40
C THR A 99 -33.30 -26.84 1.12
N ARG A 100 -34.27 -27.62 1.60
CA ARG A 100 -34.41 -27.92 3.04
C ARG A 100 -33.24 -28.72 3.60
N THR A 101 -32.74 -29.69 2.82
CA THR A 101 -31.61 -30.56 3.20
C THR A 101 -30.32 -29.77 3.25
N GLU A 102 -30.08 -28.95 2.23
CA GLU A 102 -28.95 -28.02 2.14
C GLU A 102 -28.97 -27.02 3.30
N ALA A 103 -30.09 -26.33 3.55
CA ALA A 103 -30.21 -25.42 4.68
C ALA A 103 -30.04 -26.11 6.06
N ALA A 104 -30.42 -27.39 6.19
CA ALA A 104 -30.17 -28.17 7.40
C ALA A 104 -28.67 -28.52 7.55
N PHE A 105 -28.01 -28.88 6.45
CA PHE A 105 -26.57 -29.14 6.43
C PHE A 105 -25.77 -27.87 6.77
N THR A 106 -26.09 -26.74 6.16
CA THR A 106 -25.45 -25.44 6.44
C THR A 106 -25.63 -25.03 7.90
N ARG A 107 -26.85 -25.12 8.47
CA ARG A 107 -27.05 -24.85 9.91
C ARG A 107 -26.20 -25.76 10.81
N ALA A 108 -26.06 -27.03 10.46
CA ALA A 108 -25.23 -27.96 11.22
C ALA A 108 -23.72 -27.65 11.06
N ALA A 109 -23.27 -27.18 9.89
CA ALA A 109 -21.90 -26.73 9.66
C ALA A 109 -21.59 -25.45 10.45
N VAL A 110 -22.49 -24.46 10.43
CA VAL A 110 -22.39 -23.23 11.24
C VAL A 110 -22.26 -23.55 12.73
N ALA A 111 -23.09 -24.44 13.27
CA ALA A 111 -23.03 -24.82 14.69
C ALA A 111 -21.72 -25.51 15.10
N ARG A 112 -21.15 -26.37 14.23
CA ARG A 112 -19.82 -26.96 14.47
C ARG A 112 -18.71 -25.92 14.33
N GLY A 113 -18.83 -25.04 13.34
CA GLY A 113 -17.91 -23.93 13.13
C GLY A 113 -17.85 -22.97 14.31
N GLU A 114 -18.99 -22.68 14.95
CA GLU A 114 -19.07 -21.85 16.15
C GLU A 114 -18.24 -22.41 17.31
N GLU A 115 -18.37 -23.72 17.61
CA GLU A 115 -17.60 -24.39 18.67
C GLU A 115 -16.09 -24.40 18.36
N LEU A 116 -15.72 -24.68 17.11
CA LEU A 116 -14.33 -24.62 16.64
C LEU A 116 -13.78 -23.19 16.72
N PHE A 117 -14.59 -22.20 16.37
CA PHE A 117 -14.20 -20.78 16.37
C PHE A 117 -14.00 -20.27 17.79
N ALA A 118 -14.91 -20.58 18.72
CA ALA A 118 -14.77 -20.29 20.14
C ALA A 118 -13.47 -20.88 20.73
N THR A 119 -13.13 -22.11 20.32
CA THR A 119 -11.95 -22.84 20.81
C THR A 119 -10.63 -22.32 20.23
N HIS A 120 -10.60 -21.95 18.94
CA HIS A 120 -9.34 -21.72 18.21
C HIS A 120 -9.13 -20.29 17.70
N CYS A 121 -10.19 -19.51 17.50
CA CYS A 121 -10.14 -18.23 16.78
C CYS A 121 -10.55 -17.04 17.66
N ALA A 122 -11.56 -17.21 18.52
CA ALA A 122 -12.17 -16.15 19.33
C ALA A 122 -11.21 -15.47 20.32
N THR A 123 -10.12 -16.14 20.71
CA THR A 123 -9.06 -15.52 21.55
C THR A 123 -8.44 -14.29 20.87
N CYS A 124 -8.40 -14.27 19.53
CA CYS A 124 -7.87 -13.15 18.76
C CYS A 124 -8.97 -12.36 18.03
N HIS A 125 -9.89 -13.07 17.37
CA HIS A 125 -10.94 -12.42 16.56
C HIS A 125 -12.19 -12.01 17.36
N GLY A 126 -12.22 -12.26 18.67
CA GLY A 126 -13.41 -12.07 19.51
C GLY A 126 -14.47 -13.16 19.28
N PRO A 127 -15.40 -13.40 20.22
CA PRO A 127 -16.41 -14.46 20.08
C PRO A 127 -17.37 -14.22 18.91
N GLU A 128 -17.67 -12.96 18.61
CA GLU A 128 -18.56 -12.54 17.52
C GLU A 128 -17.79 -12.10 16.26
N GLY A 129 -16.49 -12.42 16.18
CA GLY A 129 -15.67 -12.10 15.01
C GLY A 129 -15.35 -10.61 14.80
N ARG A 130 -15.57 -9.73 15.80
CA ARG A 130 -15.33 -8.27 15.67
C ARG A 130 -13.86 -7.84 15.66
N GLY A 131 -12.93 -8.73 16.00
CA GLY A 131 -11.51 -8.40 16.22
C GLY A 131 -11.20 -7.89 17.63
N ASP A 132 -12.19 -7.92 18.54
CA ASP A 132 -12.14 -7.50 19.94
C ASP A 132 -11.65 -8.61 20.90
N GLY A 133 -10.90 -9.58 20.39
CA GLY A 133 -10.29 -10.64 21.20
C GLY A 133 -9.21 -10.12 22.14
N LYS A 134 -8.76 -11.00 23.06
CA LYS A 134 -7.67 -10.72 24.02
C LYS A 134 -6.38 -10.27 23.34
N THR A 135 -6.13 -10.76 22.11
CA THR A 135 -5.06 -10.30 21.24
C THR A 135 -5.68 -9.62 20.02
N PRO A 136 -5.40 -8.34 19.72
CA PRO A 136 -5.99 -7.65 18.57
C PRO A 136 -5.75 -8.39 17.25
N ALA A 137 -6.83 -8.58 16.48
CA ALA A 137 -6.82 -9.18 15.16
C ALA A 137 -7.90 -8.55 14.26
N PRO A 138 -7.89 -8.75 12.93
CA PRO A 138 -8.92 -8.21 12.05
C PRO A 138 -10.32 -8.75 12.37
N GLY A 139 -11.34 -7.89 12.24
CA GLY A 139 -12.73 -8.30 12.30
C GLY A 139 -13.12 -9.16 11.09
N LEU A 140 -13.59 -10.37 11.35
CA LEU A 140 -14.06 -11.36 10.37
C LEU A 140 -15.57 -11.25 10.10
N ASN A 141 -16.34 -10.61 10.99
CA ASN A 141 -17.73 -10.25 10.74
C ASN A 141 -17.89 -8.93 9.94
N ASN A 142 -16.78 -8.37 9.44
CA ASN A 142 -16.75 -7.16 8.64
C ASN A 142 -17.28 -7.44 7.22
N ARG A 143 -18.33 -6.70 6.82
CA ARG A 143 -18.92 -6.78 5.48
C ARG A 143 -17.91 -6.65 4.34
N ALA A 144 -16.93 -5.74 4.43
CA ALA A 144 -15.93 -5.56 3.37
C ALA A 144 -14.96 -6.75 3.24
N PHE A 145 -14.72 -7.49 4.34
CA PHE A 145 -13.97 -8.75 4.29
C PHE A 145 -14.82 -9.88 3.71
N LEU A 146 -16.09 -9.99 4.14
CA LEU A 146 -17.02 -11.01 3.66
C LEU A 146 -17.31 -10.85 2.14
N GLU A 147 -17.58 -9.64 1.67
CA GLU A 147 -17.79 -9.36 0.24
C GLU A 147 -16.48 -9.47 -0.60
N GLY A 148 -15.32 -9.26 0.02
CA GLY A 148 -14.01 -9.19 -0.66
C GLY A 148 -13.22 -10.51 -0.71
N ALA A 149 -13.42 -11.42 0.24
CA ALA A 149 -12.75 -12.73 0.29
C ALA A 149 -13.70 -13.83 -0.20
N THR A 150 -13.21 -14.77 -1.01
CA THR A 150 -13.96 -15.99 -1.39
C THR A 150 -13.81 -17.08 -0.34
N ASP A 151 -14.67 -18.11 -0.39
CA ASP A 151 -14.59 -19.26 0.53
C ASP A 151 -13.24 -19.97 0.44
N ALA A 152 -12.66 -20.01 -0.76
CA ALA A 152 -11.34 -20.54 -1.01
C ALA A 152 -10.26 -19.68 -0.33
N ASP A 153 -10.34 -18.35 -0.38
CA ASP A 153 -9.37 -17.45 0.27
C ASP A 153 -9.41 -17.59 1.80
N ILE A 154 -10.60 -17.75 2.37
CA ILE A 154 -10.80 -17.97 3.82
C ILE A 154 -10.27 -19.36 4.21
N GLN A 155 -10.63 -20.41 3.45
CA GLN A 155 -10.12 -21.77 3.66
C GLN A 155 -8.59 -21.82 3.56
N GLU A 156 -8.01 -21.17 2.54
CA GLU A 156 -6.56 -21.08 2.34
C GLU A 156 -5.89 -20.34 3.51
N THR A 157 -6.43 -19.19 3.90
CA THR A 157 -5.94 -18.39 5.05
C THR A 157 -5.96 -19.19 6.36
N ILE A 158 -7.01 -19.98 6.64
CA ILE A 158 -7.07 -20.83 7.84
C ILE A 158 -6.09 -22.01 7.73
N THR A 159 -6.01 -22.63 6.55
CA THR A 159 -5.16 -23.81 6.29
C THR A 159 -3.67 -23.49 6.47
N TYR A 160 -3.19 -22.42 5.83
CA TYR A 160 -1.77 -22.09 5.75
C TYR A 160 -1.34 -20.97 6.72
N GLY A 161 -2.30 -20.24 7.30
CA GLY A 161 -2.01 -19.01 8.04
C GLY A 161 -1.62 -17.86 7.10
N ARG A 162 -1.17 -16.75 7.68
CA ARG A 162 -0.55 -15.63 6.95
C ARG A 162 0.90 -15.45 7.40
N PRO A 163 1.89 -15.80 6.57
CA PRO A 163 3.32 -15.61 6.86
C PRO A 163 3.63 -14.18 7.33
N GLY A 164 4.52 -14.06 8.31
CA GLY A 164 4.87 -12.78 8.92
C GLY A 164 3.87 -12.25 9.96
N THR A 165 2.67 -12.84 10.09
CA THR A 165 1.64 -12.39 11.04
C THR A 165 1.46 -13.37 12.21
N ARG A 166 0.65 -12.99 13.20
CA ARG A 166 0.22 -13.88 14.31
C ARG A 166 -0.80 -14.95 13.88
N MET A 167 -1.37 -14.86 12.68
CA MET A 167 -2.31 -15.86 12.14
C MET A 167 -1.51 -17.08 11.64
N ARG A 168 -1.22 -18.00 12.56
CA ARG A 168 -0.55 -19.28 12.27
C ARG A 168 -1.43 -20.20 11.40
N ALA A 169 -0.82 -21.25 10.85
CA ALA A 169 -1.56 -22.33 10.20
C ALA A 169 -2.42 -23.10 11.20
N PHE A 170 -3.68 -23.40 10.83
CA PHE A 170 -4.57 -24.27 11.59
C PHE A 170 -4.85 -25.60 10.89
N GLY A 171 -4.54 -25.72 9.59
CA GLY A 171 -4.70 -26.99 8.85
C GLY A 171 -3.73 -28.08 9.31
N LEU A 172 -4.25 -29.29 9.46
CA LEU A 172 -3.52 -30.51 9.86
C LEU A 172 -2.33 -30.79 8.94
N GLN A 173 -2.52 -30.58 7.63
CA GLN A 173 -1.50 -30.65 6.57
C GLN A 173 -0.33 -29.66 6.75
N ARG A 174 -0.45 -28.68 7.66
CA ARG A 174 0.58 -27.71 8.03
C ARG A 174 0.94 -27.74 9.52
N GLY A 175 0.58 -28.80 10.24
CA GLY A 175 0.87 -28.97 11.66
C GLY A 175 -0.09 -28.22 12.60
N GLY A 176 -1.21 -27.72 12.10
CA GLY A 176 -2.32 -27.23 12.91
C GLY A 176 -3.25 -28.37 13.40
N PRO A 177 -4.27 -28.05 14.21
CA PRO A 177 -5.13 -29.08 14.80
C PRO A 177 -6.37 -29.45 13.97
N LEU A 178 -6.65 -28.80 12.83
CA LEU A 178 -7.93 -28.90 12.11
C LEU A 178 -7.82 -29.64 10.79
N GLY A 179 -8.67 -30.65 10.57
CA GLY A 179 -8.86 -31.28 9.26
C GLY A 179 -9.76 -30.45 8.33
N ASP A 180 -9.75 -30.78 7.04
CA ASP A 180 -10.41 -29.97 5.99
C ASP A 180 -11.90 -29.72 6.24
N GLN A 181 -12.64 -30.71 6.76
CA GLN A 181 -14.06 -30.55 7.10
C GLN A 181 -14.29 -29.53 8.23
N GLN A 182 -13.38 -29.49 9.23
CA GLN A 182 -13.46 -28.52 10.33
C GLN A 182 -13.16 -27.11 9.85
N ILE A 183 -12.29 -26.96 8.83
CA ILE A 183 -12.03 -25.68 8.18
C ILE A 183 -13.24 -25.24 7.35
N GLN A 184 -13.91 -26.15 6.64
CA GLN A 184 -15.17 -25.83 5.94
C GLN A 184 -16.29 -25.43 6.89
N ASP A 185 -16.41 -26.09 8.04
CA ASP A 185 -17.36 -25.72 9.09
C ASP A 185 -17.06 -24.31 9.65
N LEU A 186 -15.78 -23.96 9.85
CA LEU A 186 -15.35 -22.60 10.20
C LEU A 186 -15.69 -21.57 9.12
N VAL A 187 -15.48 -21.88 7.84
CA VAL A 187 -15.86 -20.99 6.73
C VAL A 187 -17.38 -20.76 6.74
N ALA A 188 -18.18 -21.82 6.91
CA ALA A 188 -19.64 -21.70 7.03
C ALA A 188 -20.07 -20.81 8.21
N PHE A 189 -19.41 -20.93 9.36
CA PHE A 189 -19.67 -20.04 10.51
C PHE A 189 -19.27 -18.58 10.25
N ILE A 190 -18.10 -18.32 9.65
CA ILE A 190 -17.69 -16.96 9.27
C ILE A 190 -18.69 -16.35 8.28
N ARG A 191 -19.16 -17.14 7.30
CA ARG A 191 -20.19 -16.74 6.34
C ARG A 191 -21.57 -16.52 6.94
N HIS A 192 -21.89 -17.16 8.07
CA HIS A 192 -23.17 -16.93 8.74
C HIS A 192 -23.39 -15.45 9.07
N TRP A 193 -22.31 -14.73 9.41
CA TRP A 193 -22.38 -13.29 9.66
C TRP A 193 -22.82 -12.47 8.44
N GLU A 194 -22.77 -12.95 7.20
CA GLU A 194 -23.34 -12.19 6.05
C GLU A 194 -24.85 -11.94 6.19
N ALA A 195 -25.57 -12.85 6.86
CA ALA A 195 -27.01 -12.73 7.10
C ALA A 195 -27.36 -11.91 8.35
N VAL A 196 -26.40 -11.66 9.24
CA VAL A 196 -26.61 -11.01 10.55
C VAL A 196 -25.70 -9.80 10.77
N ALA A 197 -24.83 -9.48 9.80
CA ALA A 197 -24.01 -8.28 9.79
C ALA A 197 -24.93 -7.09 9.61
N GLU A 198 -25.32 -6.51 10.74
CA GLU A 198 -25.76 -5.13 10.78
C GLU A 198 -24.79 -4.29 9.95
N VAL A 199 -25.33 -3.30 9.24
CA VAL A 199 -24.54 -2.13 8.85
C VAL A 199 -24.33 -1.30 10.13
N LEU A 200 -23.58 -1.88 11.06
CA LEU A 200 -22.68 -1.08 11.85
C LEU A 200 -21.87 -0.28 10.83
N PRO A 201 -21.75 1.04 10.93
CA PRO A 201 -20.56 1.65 10.36
C PRO A 201 -19.40 0.83 10.90
N THR A 202 -18.48 0.39 10.04
CA THR A 202 -17.23 -0.24 10.49
C THR A 202 -16.81 0.56 11.71
N PRO A 203 -16.73 -0.04 12.92
CA PRO A 203 -16.05 0.66 13.99
C PRO A 203 -14.66 0.80 13.40
N THR A 204 -14.35 1.99 12.87
CA THR A 204 -13.04 2.34 12.36
C THR A 204 -12.16 1.84 13.48
N PRO A 205 -11.35 0.77 13.26
CA PRO A 205 -10.61 0.24 14.37
C PRO A 205 -9.85 1.44 14.88
N GLN A 206 -10.02 1.78 16.16
CA GLN A 206 -9.41 2.97 16.74
C GLN A 206 -7.91 2.70 16.94
N VAL A 207 -7.25 2.22 15.87
CA VAL A 207 -6.16 2.92 15.20
C VAL A 207 -6.46 4.42 15.18
N ASP A 208 -6.34 5.01 16.35
CA ASP A 208 -5.75 6.31 16.51
C ASP A 208 -4.40 6.25 15.75
N PRO A 209 -4.31 6.88 14.57
CA PRO A 209 -3.12 6.79 13.74
C PRO A 209 -2.00 7.63 14.35
N GLU A 210 -2.32 8.59 15.23
CA GLU A 210 -1.36 9.38 15.99
C GLU A 210 -0.73 8.50 17.08
N ALA A 211 -1.50 7.71 17.84
CA ALA A 211 -0.97 6.74 18.79
C ALA A 211 -0.19 5.59 18.11
N LEU A 212 -0.64 5.13 16.94
CA LEU A 212 0.07 4.12 16.15
C LEU A 212 1.40 4.66 15.62
N TYR A 213 1.40 5.90 15.13
CA TYR A 213 2.62 6.62 14.74
C TYR A 213 3.55 6.87 15.94
N ALA A 214 3.00 7.30 17.08
CA ALA A 214 3.73 7.55 18.33
C ALA A 214 4.47 6.30 18.83
N SER A 215 3.81 5.14 18.80
CA SER A 215 4.37 3.89 19.30
C SER A 215 5.39 3.22 18.37
N ARG A 216 5.39 3.53 17.06
CA ARG A 216 6.19 2.80 16.05
C ARG A 216 7.15 3.66 15.22
N CYS A 217 6.83 4.92 14.97
CA CYS A 217 7.51 5.76 13.98
C CYS A 217 8.33 6.91 14.59
N VAL A 218 7.87 7.48 15.71
CA VAL A 218 8.44 8.69 16.32
C VAL A 218 9.92 8.55 16.69
N GLN A 219 10.36 7.36 17.11
CA GLN A 219 11.77 7.11 17.48
C GLN A 219 12.77 7.43 16.35
N CYS A 220 12.36 7.29 15.09
CA CYS A 220 13.20 7.56 13.91
C CYS A 220 12.76 8.82 13.14
N HIS A 221 11.46 9.12 13.12
CA HIS A 221 10.86 10.16 12.26
C HIS A 221 10.39 11.41 13.00
N GLY A 222 10.59 11.52 14.32
CA GLY A 222 10.16 12.67 15.12
C GLY A 222 8.68 12.62 15.49
N LEU A 223 8.24 13.45 16.45
CA LEU A 223 6.87 13.39 16.99
C LEU A 223 5.82 13.82 15.95
N THR A 224 6.20 14.69 15.03
CA THR A 224 5.32 15.33 14.04
C THR A 224 5.76 15.03 12.60
N GLY A 225 6.68 14.08 12.39
CA GLY A 225 7.27 13.78 11.09
C GLY A 225 8.46 14.67 10.69
N GLU A 226 9.04 15.42 11.62
CA GLU A 226 10.15 16.34 11.40
C GLU A 226 11.52 15.66 11.17
N GLY A 227 11.61 14.35 11.40
CA GLY A 227 12.87 13.59 11.46
C GLY A 227 13.54 13.71 12.84
N THR A 228 14.74 13.15 12.96
CA THR A 228 15.56 13.28 14.18
C THR A 228 16.94 13.83 13.86
N ALA A 229 17.69 14.28 14.86
CA ALA A 229 19.07 14.74 14.68
C ALA A 229 20.00 13.63 14.14
N ALA A 230 19.68 12.35 14.42
CA ALA A 230 20.41 11.19 13.93
C ALA A 230 19.94 10.73 12.54
N LEU A 231 18.66 10.94 12.20
CA LEU A 231 18.06 10.58 10.92
C LEU A 231 17.16 11.74 10.43
N PRO A 232 17.69 12.70 9.63
CA PRO A 232 16.94 13.90 9.19
C PRO A 232 15.92 13.60 8.07
N LEU A 233 15.31 12.41 8.10
CA LEU A 233 14.35 11.92 7.12
C LEU A 233 12.92 12.34 7.51
N ALA A 234 12.65 13.63 7.31
CA ALA A 234 11.38 14.26 7.63
C ALA A 234 10.24 13.75 6.73
N LEU A 235 9.37 12.91 7.28
CA LEU A 235 8.13 12.44 6.62
C LEU A 235 7.14 13.59 6.35
N ARG A 236 7.22 14.70 7.11
CA ARG A 236 6.43 15.91 6.89
C ARG A 236 7.13 16.93 5.99
N ALA A 237 8.05 16.49 5.14
CA ALA A 237 8.64 17.32 4.08
C ALA A 237 7.75 17.35 2.83
N HIS A 238 7.64 18.52 2.19
CA HIS A 238 7.02 18.65 0.85
C HIS A 238 7.67 17.69 -0.16
N ALA A 239 8.99 17.64 -0.25
CA ALA A 239 9.69 16.67 -1.11
C ALA A 239 9.41 15.18 -0.80
N TYR A 240 8.81 14.83 0.34
CA TYR A 240 8.29 13.48 0.58
C TYR A 240 6.81 13.40 0.20
N LEU A 241 5.96 14.26 0.77
CA LEU A 241 4.50 14.21 0.63
C LEU A 241 3.97 14.64 -0.75
N ASP A 242 4.76 15.36 -1.55
CA ASP A 242 4.43 15.68 -2.95
C ASP A 242 4.75 14.52 -3.90
N GLN A 243 5.71 13.66 -3.54
CA GLN A 243 6.24 12.60 -4.41
C GLN A 243 5.74 11.19 -4.05
N ALA A 244 5.45 10.95 -2.76
CA ALA A 244 5.00 9.66 -2.27
C ALA A 244 3.52 9.45 -2.57
N THR A 245 3.21 8.56 -3.52
CA THR A 245 1.85 8.07 -3.74
C THR A 245 1.42 7.14 -2.59
N GLU A 246 0.11 6.95 -2.41
CA GLU A 246 -0.43 6.02 -1.40
C GLU A 246 0.15 4.60 -1.53
N ALA A 247 0.23 4.10 -2.76
CA ALA A 247 0.85 2.81 -3.08
C ALA A 247 2.34 2.79 -2.70
N ALA A 248 3.07 3.88 -2.93
CA ALA A 248 4.47 4.00 -2.53
C ALA A 248 4.64 4.11 -1.01
N MET A 249 3.78 4.85 -0.29
CA MET A 249 3.80 4.90 1.17
C MET A 249 3.48 3.54 1.78
N ARG A 250 2.42 2.86 1.29
CA ARG A 250 2.04 1.50 1.70
C ARG A 250 3.21 0.54 1.54
N ALA A 251 3.78 0.44 0.34
CA ALA A 251 4.90 -0.45 0.06
C ALA A 251 6.11 -0.15 0.98
N GLN A 252 6.43 1.13 1.22
CA GLN A 252 7.53 1.51 2.11
C GLN A 252 7.28 1.15 3.57
N ILE A 253 6.05 1.29 4.07
CA ILE A 253 5.68 0.88 5.43
C ILE A 253 5.72 -0.65 5.54
N GLN A 254 5.23 -1.37 4.53
CA GLN A 254 5.16 -2.83 4.53
C GLN A 254 6.54 -3.47 4.40
N GLU A 255 7.29 -3.14 3.34
CA GLU A 255 8.57 -3.76 2.98
C GLU A 255 9.77 -3.11 3.68
N GLY A 256 9.61 -1.89 4.22
CA GLY A 256 10.69 -1.09 4.78
C GLY A 256 11.63 -0.52 3.70
N LYS A 257 12.76 0.02 4.13
CA LYS A 257 13.91 0.34 3.26
C LYS A 257 15.23 -0.02 3.97
N PRO A 258 15.66 -1.30 3.89
CA PRO A 258 16.86 -1.77 4.59
C PRO A 258 18.12 -0.98 4.24
N ALA A 259 18.24 -0.49 3.00
CA ALA A 259 19.38 0.30 2.53
C ALA A 259 19.59 1.63 3.26
N ILE A 260 18.56 2.15 3.96
CA ILE A 260 18.63 3.37 4.79
C ILE A 260 18.23 3.10 6.25
N GLY A 261 18.21 1.83 6.67
CA GLY A 261 17.89 1.45 8.05
C GLY A 261 16.41 1.52 8.45
N MET A 262 15.48 1.74 7.50
CA MET A 262 14.05 1.69 7.79
C MET A 262 13.58 0.21 7.85
N PRO A 263 13.06 -0.28 9.00
CA PRO A 263 12.57 -1.65 9.12
C PRO A 263 11.27 -1.86 8.34
N ALA A 264 10.98 -3.12 8.01
CA ALA A 264 9.70 -3.55 7.49
C ALA A 264 8.66 -3.59 8.61
N CYS A 265 7.54 -2.87 8.48
CA CYS A 265 6.48 -2.87 9.49
C CYS A 265 5.34 -3.86 9.17
N ALA A 266 5.31 -4.50 7.99
CA ALA A 266 4.32 -5.54 7.66
C ALA A 266 4.21 -6.71 8.67
N PRO A 267 5.26 -7.15 9.39
CA PRO A 267 5.10 -8.19 10.41
C PRO A 267 4.28 -7.75 11.63
N ASP A 268 4.19 -6.44 11.85
CA ASP A 268 3.63 -5.83 13.06
C ASP A 268 2.33 -5.05 12.81
N LEU A 269 2.03 -4.72 11.55
CA LEU A 269 0.87 -3.92 11.12
C LEU A 269 0.01 -4.69 10.11
N ASN A 270 -1.31 -4.67 10.27
CA ASN A 270 -2.24 -5.15 9.26
C ASN A 270 -2.57 -4.08 8.21
N GLU A 271 -3.20 -4.45 7.09
CA GLU A 271 -3.56 -3.51 6.00
C GLU A 271 -4.31 -2.26 6.49
N VAL A 272 -5.29 -2.42 7.39
CA VAL A 272 -6.09 -1.29 7.91
C VAL A 272 -5.25 -0.34 8.78
N GLN A 273 -4.27 -0.87 9.50
CA GLN A 273 -3.30 -0.05 10.24
C GLN A 273 -2.33 0.68 9.31
N VAL A 274 -1.94 0.06 8.20
CA VAL A 274 -1.15 0.72 7.15
C VAL A 274 -1.97 1.80 6.44
N ASP A 275 -3.24 1.53 6.11
CA ASP A 275 -4.18 2.50 5.52
C ASP A 275 -4.34 3.74 6.41
N ALA A 276 -4.59 3.53 7.70
CA ALA A 276 -4.74 4.61 8.67
C ALA A 276 -3.46 5.46 8.82
N LEU A 277 -2.28 4.83 8.81
CA LEU A 277 -1.00 5.54 8.80
C LEU A 277 -0.79 6.32 7.49
N VAL A 278 -1.05 5.72 6.33
CA VAL A 278 -0.92 6.40 5.03
C VAL A 278 -1.85 7.63 4.98
N ALA A 279 -3.11 7.47 5.35
CA ALA A 279 -4.07 8.58 5.41
C ALA A 279 -3.66 9.68 6.41
N PHE A 280 -3.10 9.32 7.56
CA PHE A 280 -2.59 10.27 8.55
C PHE A 280 -1.36 11.05 8.05
N LEU A 281 -0.39 10.37 7.44
CA LEU A 281 0.78 10.99 6.81
C LEU A 281 0.38 11.92 5.66
N GLN A 282 -0.60 11.52 4.84
CA GLN A 282 -1.18 12.38 3.80
C GLN A 282 -1.95 13.57 4.38
N GLY A 283 -2.67 13.39 5.50
CA GLY A 283 -3.38 14.46 6.19
C GLY A 283 -2.47 15.62 6.59
N TRP A 284 -1.18 15.34 6.86
CA TRP A 284 -0.19 16.39 7.08
C TRP A 284 0.01 17.32 5.88
N ARG A 285 -0.22 16.86 4.64
CA ARG A 285 -0.11 17.70 3.43
C ARG A 285 -1.10 18.87 3.46
N ALA A 286 -2.31 18.66 3.96
CA ALA A 286 -3.31 19.72 4.13
C ALA A 286 -2.95 20.72 5.24
N SER A 287 -2.15 20.29 6.23
CA SER A 287 -1.66 21.14 7.32
C SER A 287 -0.30 21.81 7.04
N LEU A 288 0.36 21.43 5.95
CA LEU A 288 1.64 22.01 5.57
C LEU A 288 1.37 23.39 4.92
N PRO A 289 2.06 24.46 5.35
CA PRO A 289 2.06 25.69 4.57
C PRO A 289 2.62 25.35 3.18
N PRO A 290 1.97 25.75 2.07
CA PRO A 290 2.46 25.44 0.73
C PRO A 290 3.89 25.98 0.58
N LEU A 291 4.85 25.13 0.18
CA LEU A 291 6.24 25.52 0.02
C LEU A 291 6.48 26.26 -1.31
N VAL A 292 5.65 27.27 -1.55
CA VAL A 292 5.80 28.28 -2.61
C VAL A 292 6.71 29.43 -2.15
N ASP A 293 7.13 29.45 -0.87
CA ASP A 293 8.21 30.32 -0.43
C ASP A 293 9.56 29.80 -0.95
N GLY A 294 10.04 30.46 -2.00
CA GLY A 294 11.34 30.21 -2.58
C GLY A 294 12.49 30.38 -1.59
N GLU A 295 12.39 31.22 -0.56
CA GLU A 295 13.50 31.47 0.38
C GLU A 295 13.67 30.30 1.36
N THR A 296 12.56 29.65 1.74
CA THR A 296 12.59 28.38 2.49
C THR A 296 13.04 27.22 1.60
N LEU A 297 12.58 27.14 0.35
CA LEU A 297 13.09 26.16 -0.63
C LEU A 297 14.61 26.30 -0.81
N TYR A 298 15.10 27.52 -1.02
CA TYR A 298 16.51 27.80 -1.25
C TYR A 298 17.37 27.41 -0.05
N ARG A 299 16.98 27.84 1.16
CA ARG A 299 17.69 27.49 2.41
C ARG A 299 17.74 25.98 2.65
N ARG A 300 16.72 25.24 2.22
CA ARG A 300 16.63 23.79 2.39
C ARG A 300 17.46 22.99 1.39
N TYR A 301 17.43 23.37 0.11
CA TYR A 301 17.98 22.55 -0.98
C TYR A 301 19.26 23.11 -1.62
N CYS A 302 19.41 24.44 -1.66
CA CYS A 302 20.46 25.10 -2.44
C CYS A 302 21.62 25.61 -1.57
N ALA A 303 21.30 26.13 -0.37
CA ALA A 303 22.25 26.86 0.48
C ALA A 303 23.45 26.02 0.96
N VAL A 304 23.32 24.69 1.03
CA VAL A 304 24.42 23.77 1.40
C VAL A 304 25.61 23.85 0.42
N CYS A 305 25.36 24.09 -0.87
CA CYS A 305 26.39 24.27 -1.88
C CYS A 305 26.60 25.74 -2.25
N HIS A 306 25.55 26.55 -2.27
CA HIS A 306 25.59 27.93 -2.78
C HIS A 306 25.67 29.01 -1.69
N GLY A 307 25.74 28.64 -0.42
CA GLY A 307 25.76 29.58 0.71
C GLY A 307 24.36 30.07 1.07
N ALA A 308 24.19 30.61 2.29
CA ALA A 308 22.87 31.01 2.81
C ALA A 308 22.15 32.08 1.97
N GLU A 309 22.88 32.89 1.20
CA GLU A 309 22.38 34.02 0.41
C GLU A 309 22.88 34.00 -1.04
N GLY A 310 23.27 32.83 -1.56
CA GLY A 310 23.78 32.70 -2.91
C GLY A 310 25.23 33.09 -3.13
N GLN A 311 25.97 33.51 -2.10
CA GLN A 311 27.35 34.01 -2.22
C GLN A 311 28.41 32.97 -2.66
N GLY A 312 28.01 31.70 -2.82
CA GLY A 312 28.89 30.58 -3.15
C GLY A 312 29.57 29.95 -1.94
N THR A 313 30.14 28.77 -2.15
CA THR A 313 31.01 28.06 -1.18
C THR A 313 32.19 27.40 -1.91
N ALA A 314 33.06 26.70 -1.19
CA ALA A 314 34.09 25.86 -1.82
C ALA A 314 33.52 24.72 -2.70
N LEU A 315 32.28 24.28 -2.46
CA LEU A 315 31.61 23.24 -3.27
C LEU A 315 30.96 23.80 -4.54
N ALA A 316 30.46 25.03 -4.49
CA ALA A 316 29.99 25.76 -5.66
C ALA A 316 30.44 27.23 -5.57
N PRO A 317 31.62 27.58 -6.11
CA PRO A 317 32.22 28.91 -6.00
C PRO A 317 31.60 29.90 -7.01
N VAL A 318 30.28 29.89 -7.12
CA VAL A 318 29.49 30.74 -8.01
C VAL A 318 28.60 31.62 -7.14
N ASP A 319 28.81 32.94 -7.19
CA ASP A 319 27.86 33.89 -6.64
C ASP A 319 26.59 33.91 -7.51
N LEU A 320 25.51 33.35 -6.97
CA LEU A 320 24.21 33.29 -7.60
C LEU A 320 23.58 34.67 -7.76
N ARG A 321 23.96 35.68 -6.96
CA ARG A 321 23.45 37.05 -7.09
C ARG A 321 23.94 37.65 -8.42
N SER A 322 25.25 37.67 -8.63
CA SER A 322 25.88 38.09 -9.89
C SER A 322 25.46 37.22 -11.08
N ALA A 323 25.35 35.90 -10.90
CA ALA A 323 24.91 35.00 -11.97
C ALA A 323 23.45 35.22 -12.37
N ALA A 324 22.55 35.50 -11.42
CA ALA A 324 21.14 35.78 -11.69
C ALA A 324 20.90 37.18 -12.27
N ALA A 325 21.72 38.17 -11.90
CA ALA A 325 21.74 39.48 -12.55
C ALA A 325 22.06 39.36 -14.05
N GLN A 326 22.99 38.46 -14.40
CA GLN A 326 23.44 38.22 -15.78
C GLN A 326 22.58 37.20 -16.56
N SER A 327 21.60 36.55 -15.92
CA SER A 327 20.82 35.46 -16.51
C SER A 327 19.32 35.80 -16.63
N GLY A 328 18.73 35.50 -17.78
CA GLY A 328 17.28 35.50 -17.94
C GLY A 328 16.62 34.36 -17.15
N GLU A 329 15.34 34.53 -16.80
CA GLU A 329 14.56 33.57 -16.02
C GLU A 329 14.56 32.16 -16.62
N GLU A 330 14.48 32.06 -17.95
CA GLU A 330 14.54 30.78 -18.66
C GLU A 330 15.90 30.08 -18.51
N ALA A 331 17.01 30.83 -18.44
CA ALA A 331 18.33 30.25 -18.20
C ALA A 331 18.49 29.78 -16.75
N LEU A 332 17.90 30.51 -15.79
CA LEU A 332 17.87 30.12 -14.37
C LEU A 332 16.99 28.89 -14.14
N ARG A 333 15.77 28.89 -14.67
CA ARG A 333 14.83 27.76 -14.68
C ARG A 333 15.51 26.51 -15.22
N ARG A 334 16.13 26.60 -16.40
CA ARG A 334 16.82 25.46 -17.01
C ARG A 334 17.98 24.94 -16.16
N ALA A 335 18.80 25.84 -15.60
CA ALA A 335 19.90 25.46 -14.71
C ALA A 335 19.43 24.79 -13.40
N ILE A 336 18.24 25.13 -12.90
CA ILE A 336 17.62 24.45 -11.75
C ILE A 336 17.02 23.11 -12.20
N VAL A 337 16.22 23.08 -13.28
CA VAL A 337 15.54 21.88 -13.75
C VAL A 337 16.54 20.80 -14.17
N GLU A 338 17.39 21.10 -15.15
CA GLU A 338 18.30 20.15 -15.79
C GLU A 338 19.65 20.00 -15.06
N GLY A 339 19.96 20.94 -14.15
CA GLY A 339 21.27 21.05 -13.53
C GLY A 339 22.29 21.77 -14.41
N ARG A 340 23.54 21.86 -13.93
CA ARG A 340 24.67 22.40 -14.69
C ARG A 340 26.02 21.94 -14.12
N GLY A 341 26.81 21.24 -14.93
CA GLY A 341 28.14 20.79 -14.53
C GLY A 341 28.05 19.81 -13.36
N ALA A 342 28.55 20.22 -12.18
CA ALA A 342 28.46 19.43 -10.95
C ALA A 342 27.11 19.60 -10.20
N MET A 343 26.28 20.58 -10.56
CA MET A 343 24.95 20.74 -10.00
C MET A 343 23.99 19.72 -10.66
N PRO A 344 23.37 18.78 -9.90
CA PRO A 344 22.43 17.81 -10.43
C PRO A 344 21.11 18.46 -10.90
N PRO A 345 20.27 17.76 -11.67
CA PRO A 345 18.91 18.22 -11.96
C PRO A 345 18.06 18.28 -10.68
N TRP A 346 17.33 19.39 -10.50
CA TRP A 346 16.40 19.56 -9.37
C TRP A 346 14.93 19.57 -9.78
N GLY A 347 14.62 19.76 -11.06
CA GLY A 347 13.23 19.77 -11.55
C GLY A 347 12.69 18.36 -11.76
N TRP A 348 11.43 18.14 -11.38
CA TRP A 348 10.73 16.85 -11.52
C TRP A 348 10.79 16.26 -12.93
N GLU A 349 10.60 17.10 -13.97
CA GLU A 349 10.66 16.70 -15.38
C GLU A 349 12.04 16.12 -15.78
N ALA A 350 13.11 16.42 -15.03
CA ALA A 350 14.47 15.91 -15.22
C ALA A 350 14.92 14.92 -14.12
N GLY A 351 13.98 14.41 -13.30
CA GLY A 351 14.25 13.43 -12.24
C GLY A 351 14.70 14.02 -10.89
N GLY A 352 14.65 15.34 -10.73
CA GLY A 352 14.92 16.03 -9.46
C GLY A 352 13.67 16.17 -8.56
N PRO A 353 13.82 16.66 -7.32
CA PRO A 353 12.75 16.59 -6.32
C PRO A 353 11.71 17.74 -6.32
N LEU A 354 11.85 18.75 -7.19
CA LEU A 354 11.06 19.98 -7.12
C LEU A 354 9.96 20.05 -8.20
N SER A 355 8.75 20.46 -7.80
CA SER A 355 7.64 20.75 -8.74
C SER A 355 7.93 21.99 -9.60
N ARG A 356 7.17 22.18 -10.67
CA ARG A 356 7.28 23.36 -11.53
C ARG A 356 7.07 24.66 -10.73
N GLU A 357 6.08 24.69 -9.85
CA GLU A 357 5.75 25.84 -8.99
C GLU A 357 6.87 26.14 -8.00
N GLN A 358 7.50 25.09 -7.44
CA GLN A 358 8.65 25.22 -6.54
C GLN A 358 9.90 25.73 -7.28
N VAL A 359 10.11 25.31 -8.54
CA VAL A 359 11.17 25.86 -9.40
C VAL A 359 10.91 27.34 -9.71
N GLU A 360 9.69 27.75 -10.07
CA GLU A 360 9.38 29.17 -10.28
C GLU A 360 9.60 30.00 -9.01
N ALA A 361 9.21 29.49 -7.84
CA ALA A 361 9.46 30.15 -6.56
C ALA A 361 10.97 30.41 -6.32
N LEU A 362 11.83 29.44 -6.64
CA LEU A 362 13.29 29.60 -6.60
C LEU A 362 13.80 30.60 -7.64
N VAL A 363 13.31 30.55 -8.88
CA VAL A 363 13.65 31.53 -9.92
C VAL A 363 13.32 32.94 -9.44
N GLN A 364 12.16 33.15 -8.81
CA GLN A 364 11.77 34.46 -8.27
C GLN A 364 12.69 34.95 -7.13
N VAL A 365 13.24 34.05 -6.28
CA VAL A 365 14.28 34.44 -5.30
C VAL A 365 15.54 34.92 -6.01
N LEU A 366 16.03 34.13 -6.97
CA LEU A 366 17.25 34.47 -7.71
C LEU A 366 17.08 35.77 -8.51
N ARG A 367 15.89 36.04 -9.09
CA ARG A 367 15.59 37.31 -9.74
C ARG A 367 15.53 38.49 -8.76
N ARG A 368 14.94 38.32 -7.56
CA ARG A 368 15.03 39.34 -6.50
C ARG A 368 16.48 39.62 -6.11
N TRP A 369 17.32 38.60 -6.00
CA TRP A 369 18.74 38.76 -5.65
C TRP A 369 19.60 39.33 -6.76
N GLY A 370 19.28 39.06 -8.03
CA GLY A 370 19.95 39.64 -9.19
C GLY A 370 19.45 41.03 -9.58
N GLY A 371 18.30 41.47 -9.04
CA GLY A 371 17.76 42.82 -9.19
C GLY A 371 17.93 43.71 -7.96
N ALA A 372 18.29 43.15 -6.80
CA ALA A 372 18.71 43.89 -5.62
C ALA A 372 20.20 44.25 -5.76
N GLU A 373 20.57 45.44 -5.26
CA GLU A 373 21.95 45.71 -4.84
C GLU A 373 22.45 44.56 -3.95
N PRO A 374 23.75 44.20 -4.02
CA PRO A 374 24.30 43.11 -3.20
C PRO A 374 23.90 43.31 -1.74
N GLY A 375 23.38 42.24 -1.12
CA GLY A 375 23.02 42.25 0.30
C GLY A 375 24.21 42.74 1.14
N PRO A 376 23.96 43.46 2.25
CA PRO A 376 25.02 44.09 3.01
C PRO A 376 26.10 43.06 3.31
N THR A 377 27.34 43.33 2.86
CA THR A 377 28.50 42.48 3.09
C THR A 377 28.47 42.00 4.54
N PRO A 378 28.50 40.69 4.82
CA PRO A 378 28.31 40.19 6.17
C PRO A 378 29.27 40.91 7.12
N PRO A 379 28.78 41.46 8.23
CA PRO A 379 29.55 42.40 9.03
C PRO A 379 30.89 41.78 9.43
N ALA A 380 31.93 42.61 9.44
CA ALA A 380 33.28 42.15 9.75
C ALA A 380 33.29 41.33 11.06
N PRO A 381 34.05 40.21 11.11
CA PRO A 381 34.14 39.37 12.29
C PRO A 381 34.51 40.19 13.54
N ASP A 382 33.69 40.10 14.58
CA ASP A 382 33.82 40.95 15.76
C ASP A 382 34.07 40.11 17.02
N ALA A 383 35.28 40.25 17.55
CA ALA A 383 35.70 39.56 18.77
C ALA A 383 34.89 39.95 20.03
N LEU A 384 34.23 41.12 20.07
CA LEU A 384 33.35 41.50 21.19
C LEU A 384 32.01 40.78 21.12
N ARG A 385 31.41 40.65 19.93
CA ARG A 385 30.24 39.79 19.72
C ARG A 385 30.59 38.33 19.99
N GLY A 386 31.77 37.89 19.53
CA GLY A 386 32.35 36.58 19.85
C GLY A 386 32.45 36.33 21.36
N ALA A 387 32.96 37.29 22.14
CA ALA A 387 33.01 37.19 23.60
C ALA A 387 31.61 37.06 24.22
N ALA A 388 30.63 37.83 23.74
CA ALA A 388 29.26 37.76 24.24
C ALA A 388 28.54 36.45 23.85
N LEU A 389 28.89 35.83 22.73
CA LEU A 389 28.43 34.48 22.35
C LEU A 389 29.09 33.42 23.22
N PHE A 390 30.40 33.52 23.42
CA PHE A 390 31.19 32.61 24.25
C PHE A 390 30.69 32.59 25.70
N ALA A 391 30.44 33.76 26.30
CA ALA A 391 29.87 33.89 27.64
C ALA A 391 28.50 33.20 27.78
N ARG A 392 27.67 33.23 26.73
CA ARG A 392 26.32 32.64 26.74
C ARG A 392 26.28 31.14 26.46
N HIS A 393 27.22 30.62 25.67
CA HIS A 393 27.14 29.25 25.13
C HIS A 393 28.30 28.33 25.53
N CYS A 394 29.39 28.88 26.06
CA CYS A 394 30.64 28.13 26.28
C CYS A 394 31.20 28.29 27.71
N ALA A 395 31.08 29.46 28.32
CA ALA A 395 31.72 29.80 29.60
C ALA A 395 31.31 28.87 30.76
N SER A 396 30.07 28.40 30.79
CA SER A 396 29.57 27.46 31.81
C SER A 396 30.39 26.18 31.95
N CYS A 397 31.05 25.74 30.87
CA CYS A 397 31.97 24.60 30.89
C CYS A 397 33.45 25.00 30.79
N HIS A 398 33.76 26.10 30.10
CA HIS A 398 35.12 26.49 29.73
C HIS A 398 35.74 27.65 30.54
N GLY A 399 35.03 28.18 31.55
CA GLY A 399 35.44 29.41 32.25
C GLY A 399 35.09 30.66 31.45
N ASP A 400 34.97 31.82 32.11
CA ASP A 400 34.44 33.06 31.50
C ASP A 400 35.33 33.62 30.38
N LEU A 401 36.63 33.30 30.43
CA LEU A 401 37.66 33.70 29.47
C LEU A 401 38.33 32.51 28.77
N GLY A 402 37.77 31.30 28.88
CA GLY A 402 38.33 30.08 28.30
C GLY A 402 39.46 29.44 29.13
N GLU A 403 39.62 29.84 30.38
CA GLU A 403 40.63 29.38 31.36
C GLU A 403 40.40 27.95 31.88
N GLY A 404 39.24 27.35 31.62
CA GLY A 404 38.83 26.06 32.18
C GLY A 404 38.14 26.20 33.53
N GLY A 405 37.79 25.06 34.13
CA GLY A 405 37.11 25.01 35.43
C GLY A 405 36.78 23.59 35.85
N ALA A 406 35.89 23.44 36.85
CA ALA A 406 35.55 22.14 37.44
C ALA A 406 34.94 21.12 36.45
N ILE A 407 34.36 21.57 35.32
CA ILE A 407 33.76 20.72 34.28
C ILE A 407 34.77 20.40 33.16
N VAL A 408 35.62 21.35 32.79
CA VAL A 408 36.68 21.19 31.79
C VAL A 408 37.97 21.79 32.33
N GLU A 409 38.80 20.96 32.97
CA GLU A 409 40.02 21.38 33.66
C GLU A 409 41.05 22.07 32.73
N ARG A 410 41.04 21.73 31.44
CA ARG A 410 42.03 22.23 30.47
C ARG A 410 41.55 23.50 29.78
N ALA A 411 42.25 24.61 30.07
CA ALA A 411 42.09 25.90 29.42
C ALA A 411 42.10 25.80 27.88
N ILE A 412 40.98 26.17 27.24
CA ILE A 412 40.91 26.28 25.77
C ILE A 412 41.59 27.56 25.25
N ARG A 413 41.78 28.55 26.12
CA ARG A 413 42.64 29.72 25.88
C ARG A 413 44.13 29.42 26.08
N SER A 414 44.54 28.19 26.35
CA SER A 414 45.98 27.85 26.40
C SER A 414 46.63 27.94 25.02
N ALA A 415 47.91 28.33 24.97
CA ALA A 415 48.67 28.38 23.72
C ALA A 415 48.67 27.04 22.97
N GLU A 416 48.79 25.91 23.68
CA GLU A 416 48.77 24.56 23.09
C GLU A 416 47.46 24.25 22.36
N VAL A 417 46.32 24.79 22.84
CA VAL A 417 45.02 24.64 22.16
C VAL A 417 44.89 25.64 21.02
N LEU A 418 45.20 26.92 21.24
CA LEU A 418 45.10 27.97 20.22
C LEU A 418 46.09 27.82 19.05
N ASP A 419 47.18 27.07 19.23
CA ASP A 419 48.07 26.67 18.13
C ASP A 419 47.55 25.51 17.29
N ARG A 420 46.70 24.65 17.86
CA ARG A 420 46.10 23.49 17.18
C ARG A 420 44.69 23.76 16.63
N THR A 421 44.06 24.86 17.03
CA THR A 421 42.71 25.25 16.61
C THR A 421 42.78 26.18 15.40
N THR A 422 42.78 25.59 14.19
CA THR A 422 42.57 26.33 12.94
C THR A 422 41.11 26.76 12.78
N PRO A 423 40.77 27.70 11.87
CA PRO A 423 39.38 28.11 11.65
C PRO A 423 38.46 26.97 11.23
N GLU A 424 38.96 26.09 10.36
CA GLU A 424 38.27 24.89 9.86
C GLU A 424 38.08 23.88 10.99
N ARG A 425 39.09 23.76 11.88
CA ARG A 425 39.00 22.89 13.05
C ARG A 425 38.00 23.41 14.07
N LEU A 426 37.98 24.72 14.38
CA LEU A 426 37.00 25.29 15.30
C LEU A 426 35.58 25.15 14.74
N ARG A 427 35.38 25.44 13.45
CA ARG A 427 34.12 25.22 12.74
C ARG A 427 33.65 23.77 12.86
N SER A 428 34.52 22.80 12.55
CA SER A 428 34.23 21.36 12.69
C SER A 428 33.84 20.99 14.14
N LEU A 429 34.51 21.55 15.15
CA LEU A 429 34.21 21.33 16.56
C LEU A 429 32.87 21.96 16.99
N LEU A 430 32.54 23.14 16.50
CA LEU A 430 31.24 23.77 16.76
C LEU A 430 30.10 23.03 16.03
N GLU A 431 30.34 22.50 14.83
CA GLU A 431 29.34 21.76 14.07
C GLU A 431 29.05 20.35 14.62
N THR A 432 30.08 19.64 15.11
CA THR A 432 29.96 18.23 15.52
C THR A 432 30.10 17.98 17.03
N GLY A 433 30.43 19.02 17.81
CA GLY A 433 30.79 18.88 19.22
C GLY A 433 32.11 18.13 19.38
N LEU A 434 32.29 17.45 20.52
CA LEU A 434 33.39 16.51 20.70
C LEU A 434 32.87 15.13 21.14
N PRO A 435 32.72 14.17 20.20
CA PRO A 435 32.20 12.83 20.51
C PRO A 435 32.91 12.15 21.68
N GLY A 436 32.13 11.61 22.62
CA GLY A 436 32.65 10.99 23.84
C GLY A 436 33.10 11.98 24.94
N ARG A 437 32.85 13.29 24.79
CA ARG A 437 33.00 14.29 25.86
C ARG A 437 31.75 15.17 25.98
N ALA A 438 31.67 15.95 27.04
CA ALA A 438 30.54 16.83 27.36
C ALA A 438 30.41 18.10 26.49
N MET A 439 31.09 18.19 25.34
CA MET A 439 30.99 19.34 24.42
C MET A 439 29.87 19.08 23.38
N PRO A 440 28.73 19.78 23.44
CA PRO A 440 27.62 19.59 22.51
C PRO A 440 27.94 20.13 21.11
N ALA A 441 27.15 19.71 20.14
CA ALA A 441 27.12 20.32 18.81
C ALA A 441 26.26 21.58 18.79
N PHE A 442 26.70 22.61 18.08
CA PHE A 442 26.03 23.91 17.93
C PHE A 442 25.50 24.14 16.50
N LYS A 443 25.52 23.12 15.63
CA LYS A 443 24.94 23.17 14.28
C LYS A 443 23.45 23.51 14.35
N GLY A 444 23.06 24.62 13.73
CA GLY A 444 21.68 25.14 13.78
C GLY A 444 21.35 25.97 15.03
N VAL A 445 22.27 26.09 15.99
CA VAL A 445 22.17 26.99 17.15
C VAL A 445 22.92 28.30 16.89
N LEU A 446 24.11 28.21 16.27
CA LEU A 446 24.93 29.35 15.88
C LEU A 446 24.81 29.61 14.37
N SER A 447 24.73 30.89 13.98
CA SER A 447 24.78 31.31 12.58
C SER A 447 26.22 31.37 12.04
N GLU A 448 26.35 31.51 10.72
CA GLU A 448 27.65 31.75 10.07
C GLU A 448 28.35 33.03 10.55
N GLN A 449 27.60 34.06 10.97
CA GLN A 449 28.21 35.25 11.57
C GLN A 449 28.71 34.96 12.99
N ASP A 450 27.95 34.20 13.79
CA ASP A 450 28.34 33.85 15.16
C ASP A 450 29.63 33.01 15.18
N VAL A 451 29.76 32.08 14.23
CA VAL A 451 31.00 31.29 14.04
C VAL A 451 32.17 32.19 13.65
N ARG A 452 31.96 33.19 12.77
CA ARG A 452 33.01 34.19 12.42
C ARG A 452 33.40 35.06 13.62
N ASP A 453 32.44 35.51 14.40
CA ASP A 453 32.68 36.36 15.56
C ASP A 453 33.41 35.59 16.68
N LEU A 454 33.07 34.31 16.90
CA LEU A 454 33.82 33.39 17.77
C LEU A 454 35.24 33.12 17.27
N LEU A 455 35.44 32.96 15.95
CA LEU A 455 36.78 32.85 15.36
C LEU A 455 37.63 34.11 15.61
N ALA A 456 37.04 35.30 15.49
CA ALA A 456 37.72 36.56 15.79
C ALA A 456 38.13 36.65 17.28
N LEU A 457 37.31 36.14 18.21
CA LEU A 457 37.68 36.02 19.62
C LEU A 457 38.88 35.10 19.83
N PHE A 458 38.86 33.89 19.27
CA PHE A 458 39.95 32.91 19.43
C PHE A 458 41.26 33.42 18.81
N GLN A 459 41.19 34.10 17.65
CA GLN A 459 42.33 34.80 17.08
C GLN A 459 42.84 35.89 18.02
N LYS A 460 41.97 36.73 18.58
CA LYS A 460 42.35 37.80 19.52
C LYS A 460 43.03 37.24 20.78
N TRP A 461 42.57 36.10 21.31
CA TRP A 461 43.25 35.39 22.39
C TRP A 461 44.63 34.89 21.99
N LYS A 462 44.77 34.33 20.79
CA LYS A 462 46.07 33.89 20.25
C LYS A 462 47.05 35.05 20.11
N TRP A 463 46.59 36.19 19.58
CA TRP A 463 47.39 37.42 19.51
C TRP A 463 47.83 37.90 20.90
N ALA A 464 46.94 37.91 21.90
CA ALA A 464 47.28 38.34 23.27
C ALA A 464 48.43 37.50 23.87
N LEU A 465 48.38 36.17 23.75
CA LEU A 465 49.44 35.28 24.26
C LEU A 465 50.80 35.44 23.58
N LEU A 466 50.84 36.02 22.37
CA LEU A 466 52.10 36.30 21.66
C LEU A 466 52.78 37.59 22.14
N PHE A 467 52.07 38.45 22.88
CA PHE A 467 52.60 39.69 23.49
C PHE A 467 52.77 39.59 25.01
N GLU A 468 52.35 38.49 25.63
CA GLU A 468 52.56 38.15 27.05
C GLU A 468 53.82 37.28 27.28
N ARG A 469 54.61 37.02 26.21
CA ARG A 469 55.90 36.31 26.22
C ARG A 469 57.03 37.22 25.75
#